data_AF-A0A3D2FPI2-F1
#
_entry.id   AF-A0A3D2FPI2-F1
#
_cell.length_a   1.000
_cell.length_b   1.000
_cell.length_c   1.000
_cell.angle_alpha   90.00
_cell.angle_beta   90.00
_cell.angle_gamma   90.00
#
_symmetry.space_group_name_H-M   'P 1'
#
loop_
_entity.id
_entity.type
_entity.pdbx_description
1 polymer ?
#
loop_
_entity_poly.entity_id
_entity_poly.type
_entity_poly.pdbx_seq_one_letter_code
_entity_poly.pdbx_strand_id
1 'polypeptide(L)'
;MIGENNKGIVMTTKNAHLISSVLLLFVLMGRLYAQNISGKVNDENNLPLFGANIIVEGTGVGAATNENGEFSFTVNAADNFTLVISYIGYHTQRESFYPNDKITGLLFSLKQKNLFGNEITVLARKREESIKDVPISMVAVRGETIEEMGATSIEDLTAMVPNVYATERQSNTEFNIRGISGGSRNPGMSTAEGIYIDGVIMGDPNFIVADVIEMERVEFLRGPQGTLFGRNTVSGAINLITVKPTPINRASIFIETGQMGYQKLKGSANYKISDKIYSRVSGYSFNYDGYLKNAF
;
A
#
# COMPACT_ATOMS: atom_id res chain seq x y z
N MET A 1 26.31 -41.59 77.01
CA MET A 1 27.31 -42.33 76.20
C MET A 1 27.26 -41.76 74.79
N ILE A 2 28.41 -41.21 74.34
CA ILE A 2 28.87 -41.05 72.94
C ILE A 2 28.03 -40.09 72.06
N GLY A 3 28.54 -39.04 71.42
CA GLY A 3 29.89 -38.52 71.20
C GLY A 3 29.84 -37.64 69.93
N GLU A 4 30.23 -36.37 70.04
CA GLU A 4 30.29 -35.41 68.94
C GLU A 4 31.21 -35.87 67.81
N ASN A 5 30.83 -35.60 66.55
CA ASN A 5 31.75 -35.66 65.42
C ASN A 5 31.56 -34.43 64.54
N ASN A 6 32.36 -33.41 64.84
CA ASN A 6 32.52 -32.20 64.04
C ASN A 6 33.66 -32.44 63.04
N LYS A 7 33.33 -32.71 61.77
CA LYS A 7 34.33 -32.74 60.67
C LYS A 7 34.19 -31.48 59.83
N GLY A 8 35.05 -30.50 60.13
CA GLY A 8 35.26 -29.34 59.28
C GLY A 8 35.83 -29.76 57.93
N ILE A 9 35.12 -29.44 56.85
CA ILE A 9 35.64 -29.49 55.50
C ILE A 9 36.46 -28.22 55.30
N VAL A 10 37.77 -28.34 55.45
CA VAL A 10 38.74 -27.32 55.07
C VAL A 10 38.78 -27.27 53.54
N MET A 11 38.02 -26.33 52.95
CA MET A 11 38.19 -25.99 51.53
C MET A 11 39.54 -25.29 51.36
N THR A 12 40.45 -26.00 50.71
CA THR A 12 41.80 -25.55 50.35
C THR A 12 41.72 -24.34 49.40
N THR A 13 42.39 -23.26 49.78
CA THR A 13 42.46 -21.96 49.08
C THR A 13 43.04 -22.00 47.66
N LYS A 14 43.49 -23.16 47.16
CA LYS A 14 44.02 -23.29 45.79
C LYS A 14 42.96 -23.32 44.69
N ASN A 15 41.73 -23.77 44.98
CA ASN A 15 40.66 -23.83 43.96
C ASN A 15 39.85 -22.52 43.83
N ALA A 16 39.88 -21.66 44.85
CA ALA A 16 39.20 -20.37 44.82
C ALA A 16 39.84 -19.40 43.80
N HIS A 17 41.16 -19.47 43.63
CA HIS A 17 41.87 -18.65 42.63
C HIS A 17 41.62 -19.13 41.20
N LEU A 18 41.45 -20.43 40.96
CA LEU A 18 41.17 -20.98 39.63
C LEU A 18 39.74 -20.64 39.17
N ILE A 19 38.76 -20.74 40.07
CA ILE A 19 37.36 -20.40 39.78
C ILE A 19 37.20 -18.87 39.63
N SER A 20 37.87 -18.07 40.46
CA SER A 20 37.88 -16.61 40.34
C SER A 20 38.53 -16.15 39.03
N SER A 21 39.64 -16.78 38.61
CA SER A 21 40.31 -16.43 37.34
C SER A 21 39.53 -16.88 36.10
N VAL A 22 38.83 -18.03 36.13
CA VAL A 22 37.92 -18.45 35.05
C VAL A 22 36.69 -17.55 34.98
N LEU A 23 36.14 -17.13 36.11
CA LEU A 23 35.02 -16.19 36.17
C LEU A 23 35.45 -14.78 35.70
N LEU A 24 36.67 -14.35 36.03
CA LEU A 24 37.25 -13.10 35.53
C LEU A 24 37.52 -13.18 34.01
N LEU A 25 37.94 -14.34 33.48
CA LEU A 25 38.09 -14.57 32.05
C LEU A 25 36.73 -14.56 31.32
N PHE A 26 35.68 -15.13 31.94
CA PHE A 26 34.31 -15.10 31.41
C PHE A 26 33.70 -13.69 31.43
N VAL A 27 34.01 -12.91 32.47
CA VAL A 27 33.60 -11.49 32.57
C VAL A 27 34.42 -10.60 31.63
N LEU A 28 35.67 -10.95 31.29
CA LEU A 28 36.45 -10.27 30.26
C LEU A 28 36.04 -10.63 28.82
N MET A 29 35.59 -11.87 28.57
CA MET A 29 35.04 -12.28 27.26
C MET A 29 33.65 -11.69 26.98
N GLY A 30 32.94 -11.20 28.00
CA GLY A 30 31.65 -10.51 27.87
C GLY A 30 31.73 -9.05 27.42
N ARG A 31 32.92 -8.53 27.06
CA ARG A 31 33.03 -7.20 26.44
C ARG A 31 32.52 -7.22 25.00
N LEU A 32 31.19 -7.07 24.88
CA LEU A 32 30.51 -6.12 24.00
C LEU A 32 31.24 -5.82 22.68
N TYR A 33 30.82 -6.46 21.57
CA TYR A 33 31.00 -5.90 20.23
C TYR A 33 30.02 -4.75 20.03
N ALA A 34 30.18 -3.71 20.85
CA ALA A 34 29.47 -2.45 20.71
C ALA A 34 30.10 -1.71 19.52
N GLN A 35 29.39 -1.71 18.39
CA GLN A 35 29.82 -1.04 17.18
C GLN A 35 29.14 0.32 17.08
N ASN A 36 29.92 1.38 16.83
CA ASN A 36 29.35 2.72 16.64
C ASN A 36 29.00 2.93 15.17
N ILE A 37 27.71 3.13 14.89
CA ILE A 37 27.21 3.51 13.58
C ILE A 37 27.15 5.03 13.53
N SER A 38 27.68 5.63 12.47
CA SER A 38 27.62 7.08 12.28
C SER A 38 27.51 7.48 10.81
N GLY A 39 26.90 8.64 10.55
CA GLY A 39 26.72 9.14 9.20
C GLY A 39 25.96 10.46 9.11
N LYS A 40 25.58 10.83 7.89
CA LYS A 40 24.71 11.98 7.58
C LYS A 40 23.47 11.55 6.81
N VAL A 41 22.37 12.25 7.04
CA VAL A 41 21.14 12.16 6.26
C VAL A 41 20.85 13.53 5.65
N ASN A 42 20.80 13.57 4.32
CA ASN A 42 20.48 14.76 3.54
C ASN A 42 19.24 14.50 2.67
N ASP A 43 18.71 15.56 2.07
CA ASP A 43 17.75 15.45 0.97
C ASP A 43 18.47 15.24 -0.39
N GLU A 44 17.69 15.20 -1.47
CA GLU A 44 18.19 15.10 -2.84
C GLU A 44 18.99 16.33 -3.33
N ASN A 45 18.84 17.47 -2.66
CA ASN A 45 19.57 18.71 -2.92
C ASN A 45 20.79 18.89 -2.01
N ASN A 46 21.18 17.84 -1.27
CA ASN A 46 22.26 17.85 -0.27
C ASN A 46 22.02 18.77 0.94
N LEU A 47 20.78 19.17 1.21
CA LEU A 47 20.43 19.87 2.44
C LEU A 47 20.36 18.87 3.61
N PRO A 48 20.96 19.18 4.76
CA PRO A 48 20.90 18.30 5.93
C PRO A 48 19.47 18.17 6.46
N LEU A 49 19.05 16.95 6.77
CA LEU A 49 17.74 16.70 7.36
C LEU A 49 17.86 16.61 8.88
N PHE A 50 17.42 17.66 9.58
CA PHE A 50 17.39 17.71 11.05
C PHE A 50 16.22 16.92 11.63
N GLY A 51 16.48 15.97 12.54
CA GLY A 51 15.45 15.13 13.16
C GLY A 51 15.00 13.93 12.34
N ALA A 52 15.75 13.54 11.30
CA ALA A 52 15.59 12.26 10.62
C ALA A 52 15.92 11.12 11.58
N ASN A 53 15.04 10.13 11.67
CA ASN A 53 15.20 8.97 12.55
C ASN A 53 15.90 7.84 11.81
N ILE A 54 16.96 7.31 12.40
CA ILE A 54 17.67 6.12 11.96
C ILE A 54 17.49 5.05 13.03
N ILE A 55 16.84 3.94 12.70
CA ILE A 55 16.54 2.86 13.66
C ILE A 55 16.96 1.52 13.05
N VAL A 56 17.49 0.63 13.87
CA VAL A 56 17.76 -0.77 13.47
C VAL A 56 16.43 -1.53 13.46
N GLU A 57 16.04 -2.06 12.31
CA GLU A 57 14.75 -2.73 12.08
C GLU A 57 14.51 -3.86 13.10
N GLY A 58 13.29 -3.90 13.65
CA GLY A 58 12.93 -4.89 14.68
C GLY A 58 13.47 -4.59 16.08
N THR A 59 14.16 -3.47 16.27
CA THR A 59 14.68 -3.03 17.58
C THR A 59 14.24 -1.61 17.91
N GLY A 60 14.45 -1.19 19.17
CA GLY A 60 14.33 0.21 19.59
C GLY A 60 15.64 1.00 19.55
N VAL A 61 16.70 0.44 18.96
CA VAL A 61 18.04 1.06 18.95
C VAL A 61 18.18 1.95 17.72
N GLY A 62 18.56 3.21 17.94
CA GLY A 62 18.69 4.20 16.88
C GLY A 62 19.08 5.57 17.40
N ALA A 63 19.12 6.55 16.50
CA ALA A 63 19.29 7.97 16.82
C ALA A 63 18.52 8.85 15.82
N ALA A 64 18.26 10.09 16.24
CA ALA A 64 17.83 11.16 15.36
C ALA A 64 19.02 12.03 14.93
N THR A 65 18.94 12.62 13.74
CA THR A 65 19.99 13.52 13.22
C THR A 65 19.96 14.89 13.89
N ASN A 66 21.14 15.52 14.01
CA ASN A 66 21.31 16.91 14.47
C ASN A 66 21.10 17.94 13.34
N GLU A 67 21.28 19.23 13.64
CA GLU A 67 21.07 20.35 12.70
C GLU A 67 21.91 20.24 11.42
N ASN A 68 23.04 19.52 11.48
CA ASN A 68 23.92 19.25 10.35
C ASN A 68 23.61 17.92 9.64
N GLY A 69 22.49 17.27 9.97
CA GLY A 69 22.07 15.99 9.42
C GLY A 69 22.85 14.80 9.96
N GLU A 70 23.69 14.98 10.98
CA GLU A 70 24.59 13.93 11.50
C GLU A 70 23.89 13.07 12.56
N PHE A 71 24.13 11.76 12.51
CA PHE A 71 23.68 10.81 13.53
C PHE A 71 24.84 9.92 14.00
N SER A 72 24.75 9.46 15.25
CA SER A 72 25.63 8.43 15.79
C SER A 72 24.92 7.65 16.88
N PHE A 73 25.02 6.32 16.85
CA PHE A 73 24.53 5.46 17.94
C PHE A 73 25.29 4.14 17.97
N THR A 74 25.25 3.48 19.12
CA THR A 74 25.93 2.21 19.32
C THR A 74 24.95 1.06 19.19
N VAL A 75 25.32 0.03 18.42
CA VAL A 75 24.57 -1.20 18.28
C VAL A 75 25.46 -2.40 18.62
N ASN A 76 24.86 -3.41 19.24
CA ASN A 76 25.49 -4.74 19.35
C ASN A 76 25.03 -5.58 18.16
N ALA A 77 25.57 -5.32 16.98
CA ALA A 77 25.25 -6.08 15.78
C ALA A 77 26.33 -7.15 15.56
N ALA A 78 26.04 -8.39 15.94
CA ALA A 78 26.87 -9.55 15.58
C ALA A 78 26.48 -10.14 14.21
N ASP A 79 25.22 -9.91 13.82
CA ASP A 79 24.58 -10.46 12.62
C ASP A 79 24.21 -9.34 11.62
N ASN A 80 23.65 -9.74 10.49
CA ASN A 80 23.08 -8.81 9.51
C ASN A 80 21.94 -7.98 10.12
N PHE A 81 21.87 -6.71 9.72
CA PHE A 81 20.84 -5.81 10.21
C PHE A 81 20.41 -4.83 9.13
N THR A 82 19.20 -4.30 9.24
CA THR A 82 18.68 -3.28 8.33
C THR A 82 18.49 -1.97 9.08
N LEU A 83 19.03 -0.88 8.54
CA LEU A 83 18.72 0.47 9.01
C LEU A 83 17.47 0.96 8.29
N VAL A 84 16.53 1.49 9.06
CA VAL A 84 15.33 2.18 8.59
C VAL A 84 15.52 3.67 8.84
N ILE A 85 15.64 4.43 7.76
CA ILE A 85 15.83 5.88 7.79
C ILE A 85 14.51 6.53 7.40
N SER A 86 13.96 7.35 8.30
CA SER A 86 12.66 7.99 8.12
C SER A 86 12.68 9.45 8.52
N TYR A 87 12.01 10.28 7.72
CA TYR A 87 11.80 11.69 8.02
C TYR A 87 10.44 12.12 7.50
N ILE A 88 9.78 13.04 8.21
CA ILE A 88 8.44 13.50 7.85
C ILE A 88 8.51 14.18 6.48
N GLY A 89 7.66 13.75 5.55
CA GLY A 89 7.64 14.28 4.19
C GLY A 89 8.58 13.60 3.20
N TYR A 90 9.19 12.49 3.58
CA TYR A 90 10.15 11.75 2.73
C TYR A 90 9.77 10.27 2.62
N HIS A 91 10.23 9.62 1.55
CA HIS A 91 10.14 8.16 1.44
C HIS A 91 11.09 7.51 2.45
N THR A 92 10.59 6.53 3.21
CA THR A 92 11.43 5.73 4.12
C THR A 92 12.42 4.89 3.32
N GLN A 93 13.71 5.06 3.60
CA GLN A 93 14.78 4.25 3.01
C GLN A 93 15.13 3.10 3.96
N ARG A 94 15.38 1.91 3.40
CA ARG A 94 15.86 0.74 4.13
C ARG A 94 17.18 0.29 3.51
N GLU A 95 18.18 0.07 4.34
CA GLU A 95 19.51 -0.36 3.88
C GLU A 95 20.04 -1.47 4.78
N SER A 96 20.37 -2.61 4.16
CA SER A 96 20.85 -3.80 4.86
C SER A 96 22.38 -3.83 4.88
N PHE A 97 22.93 -4.14 6.05
CA PHE A 97 24.35 -4.27 6.32
C PHE A 97 24.69 -5.70 6.74
N TYR A 98 25.85 -6.17 6.29
CA TYR A 98 26.39 -7.49 6.56
C TYR A 98 27.64 -7.39 7.46
N PRO A 99 28.05 -8.50 8.09
CA PRO A 99 29.29 -8.54 8.86
C PRO A 99 30.48 -8.06 8.01
N ASN A 100 31.24 -7.08 8.53
CA ASN A 100 32.37 -6.37 7.91
C ASN A 100 32.05 -5.17 7.01
N ASP A 101 30.78 -4.83 6.80
CA ASP A 101 30.46 -3.59 6.08
C ASP A 101 30.93 -2.36 6.85
N LYS A 102 31.28 -1.30 6.12
CA LYS A 102 31.64 -0.03 6.72
C LYS A 102 30.39 0.64 7.26
N ILE A 103 30.30 0.73 8.59
CA ILE A 103 29.15 1.31 9.32
C ILE A 103 29.41 2.74 9.84
N THR A 104 30.53 3.35 9.48
CA THR A 104 30.90 4.72 9.87
C THR A 104 31.03 5.64 8.67
N GLY A 105 30.61 6.89 8.82
CA GLY A 105 30.59 7.88 7.73
C GLY A 105 29.59 7.52 6.62
N LEU A 106 28.46 6.92 6.98
CA LEU A 106 27.37 6.59 6.06
C LEU A 106 26.74 7.88 5.51
N LEU A 107 26.30 7.87 4.26
CA LEU A 107 25.64 9.01 3.61
C LEU A 107 24.31 8.53 3.04
N PHE A 108 23.21 8.99 3.64
CA PHE A 108 21.87 8.71 3.16
C PHE A 108 21.27 9.96 2.52
N SER A 109 20.66 9.80 1.36
CA SER A 109 19.92 10.88 0.68
C SER A 109 18.46 10.45 0.55
N LEU A 110 17.59 11.04 1.35
CA LEU A 110 16.16 10.75 1.31
C LEU A 110 15.49 11.53 0.19
N LYS A 111 14.62 10.85 -0.56
CA LYS A 111 13.78 11.48 -1.58
C LYS A 111 12.52 12.07 -0.96
N GLN A 112 12.22 13.32 -1.28
CA GLN A 112 10.98 13.94 -0.83
C GLN A 112 9.80 13.12 -1.32
N LYS A 113 8.87 12.84 -0.40
CA LYS A 113 7.57 12.31 -0.75
C LYS A 113 6.77 13.50 -1.25
N ASN A 114 6.09 13.35 -2.37
CA ASN A 114 5.08 14.32 -2.79
C ASN A 114 3.96 14.35 -1.72
N LEU A 115 4.05 15.33 -0.81
CA LEU A 115 3.03 15.60 0.21
C LEU A 115 1.81 16.31 -0.39
N PHE A 116 1.95 16.90 -1.58
CA PHE A 116 0.87 17.57 -2.31
C PHE A 116 0.17 16.60 -3.26
N GLY A 117 -0.78 15.85 -2.68
CA GLY A 117 -1.69 14.96 -3.39
C GLY A 117 -1.00 13.69 -3.85
N ASN A 118 -1.51 12.54 -3.44
CA ASN A 118 -1.07 11.27 -3.97
C ASN A 118 -1.11 11.34 -5.51
N GLU A 119 0.06 11.29 -6.16
CA GLU A 119 0.14 11.31 -7.62
C GLU A 119 -0.76 10.19 -8.16
N ILE A 120 -1.78 10.57 -8.93
CA ILE A 120 -2.73 9.61 -9.49
C ILE A 120 -2.12 9.13 -10.79
N THR A 121 -1.63 7.90 -10.78
CA THR A 121 -1.20 7.20 -12.00
C THR A 121 -2.45 6.70 -12.73
N VAL A 122 -2.47 6.86 -14.05
CA VAL A 122 -3.59 6.47 -14.91
C VAL A 122 -3.10 5.66 -16.11
N LEU A 123 -4.02 4.91 -16.74
CA LEU A 123 -3.83 4.10 -17.94
C LEU A 123 -4.58 4.67 -19.15
N ALA A 124 -4.85 5.97 -19.11
CA ALA A 124 -5.65 6.70 -20.09
C ALA A 124 -5.16 6.57 -21.53
N ARG A 125 -3.86 6.36 -21.75
CA ARG A 125 -3.30 6.11 -23.09
C ARG A 125 -2.71 4.72 -23.26
N LYS A 126 -3.23 3.73 -22.52
CA LYS A 126 -2.70 2.35 -22.44
C LYS A 126 -1.25 2.27 -21.93
N ARG A 127 -0.79 3.31 -21.25
CA ARG A 127 0.52 3.40 -20.56
C ARG A 127 0.31 4.02 -19.19
N GLU A 128 1.09 3.59 -18.21
CA GLU A 128 1.08 4.21 -16.88
C GLU A 128 1.74 5.59 -16.94
N GLU A 129 0.99 6.63 -16.59
CA GLU A 129 1.47 8.01 -16.57
C GLU A 129 0.75 8.83 -15.50
N SER A 130 1.35 9.93 -15.07
CA SER A 130 0.72 10.86 -14.12
C SER A 130 -0.51 11.51 -14.76
N ILE A 131 -1.62 11.62 -14.02
CA ILE A 131 -2.83 12.29 -14.52
C ILE A 131 -2.56 13.73 -14.98
N LYS A 132 -1.55 14.40 -14.40
CA LYS A 132 -1.14 15.77 -14.75
C LYS A 132 -0.50 15.86 -16.14
N ASP A 133 0.10 14.77 -16.61
CA ASP A 133 0.83 14.71 -17.87
C ASP A 133 -0.04 14.23 -19.03
N VAL A 134 -1.24 13.73 -18.75
CA VAL A 134 -2.16 13.24 -19.79
C VAL A 134 -2.85 14.42 -20.48
N PRO A 135 -2.63 14.65 -21.79
CA PRO A 135 -3.21 15.77 -22.51
C PRO A 135 -4.66 15.47 -22.96
N ILE A 136 -5.46 14.84 -22.09
CA ILE A 136 -6.88 14.57 -22.33
C ILE A 136 -7.71 15.03 -21.15
N SER A 137 -8.96 15.38 -21.42
CA SER A 137 -9.90 15.73 -20.37
C SER A 137 -10.37 14.45 -19.66
N MET A 138 -9.87 14.20 -18.46
CA MET A 138 -10.24 13.00 -17.70
C MET A 138 -10.45 13.28 -16.22
N VAL A 139 -11.09 12.34 -15.55
CA VAL A 139 -11.19 12.25 -14.09
C VAL A 139 -10.84 10.81 -13.71
N ALA A 140 -10.08 10.62 -12.63
CA ALA A 140 -9.82 9.30 -12.08
C ALA A 140 -10.31 9.27 -10.63
N VAL A 141 -11.20 8.33 -10.32
CA VAL A 141 -11.71 8.10 -8.97
C VAL A 141 -10.95 6.91 -8.40
N ARG A 142 -10.23 7.11 -7.29
CA ARG A 142 -9.40 6.05 -6.68
C ARG A 142 -10.22 5.10 -5.83
N GLY A 143 -9.72 3.89 -5.64
CA GLY A 143 -10.32 2.87 -4.76
C GLY A 143 -10.65 3.40 -3.37
N GLU A 144 -9.78 4.22 -2.76
CA GLU A 144 -10.06 4.79 -1.44
C GLU A 144 -11.29 5.72 -1.45
N THR A 145 -11.41 6.55 -2.49
CA THR A 145 -12.56 7.44 -2.68
C THR A 145 -13.84 6.66 -2.99
N ILE A 146 -13.75 5.60 -3.79
CA ILE A 146 -14.87 4.69 -4.07
C ILE A 146 -15.39 4.07 -2.77
N GLU A 147 -14.48 3.62 -1.90
CA GLU A 147 -14.81 3.07 -0.58
C GLU A 147 -15.41 4.11 0.36
N GLU A 148 -14.80 5.30 0.47
CA GLU A 148 -15.29 6.40 1.31
C GLU A 148 -16.69 6.89 0.91
N MET A 149 -17.00 6.88 -0.39
CA MET A 149 -18.33 7.22 -0.91
C MET A 149 -19.37 6.12 -0.66
N GLY A 150 -18.96 4.92 -0.29
CA GLY A 150 -19.84 3.75 -0.24
C GLY A 150 -20.36 3.32 -1.62
N ALA A 151 -19.71 3.75 -2.70
CA ALA A 151 -20.15 3.47 -4.07
C ALA A 151 -20.14 1.96 -4.34
N THR A 152 -21.22 1.46 -4.94
CA THR A 152 -21.34 0.05 -5.35
C THR A 152 -21.33 -0.09 -6.86
N SER A 153 -21.69 0.95 -7.59
CA SER A 153 -21.84 0.96 -9.04
C SER A 153 -20.97 2.02 -9.71
N ILE A 154 -20.84 1.97 -11.04
CA ILE A 154 -20.13 3.01 -11.81
C ILE A 154 -20.96 4.32 -11.80
N GLU A 155 -22.28 4.17 -11.75
CA GLU A 155 -23.31 5.20 -11.70
C GLU A 155 -23.11 6.12 -10.49
N ASP A 156 -22.84 5.54 -9.32
CA ASP A 156 -22.53 6.29 -8.10
C ASP A 156 -21.32 7.22 -8.27
N LEU A 157 -20.33 6.77 -9.05
CA LEU A 157 -19.11 7.53 -9.29
C LEU A 157 -19.35 8.74 -10.20
N THR A 158 -20.43 8.74 -11.00
CA THR A 158 -20.74 9.86 -11.89
C THR A 158 -21.03 11.15 -11.12
N ALA A 159 -21.45 11.05 -9.85
CA ALA A 159 -21.63 12.20 -8.96
C ALA A 159 -20.33 13.01 -8.73
N MET A 160 -19.16 12.37 -8.87
CA MET A 160 -17.85 13.01 -8.73
C MET A 160 -17.23 13.46 -10.05
N VAL A 161 -17.89 13.19 -11.18
CA VAL A 161 -17.30 13.39 -12.51
C VAL A 161 -18.11 14.43 -13.30
N PRO A 162 -17.56 15.64 -13.50
CA PRO A 162 -18.28 16.68 -14.23
C PRO A 162 -18.58 16.30 -15.68
N ASN A 163 -19.83 16.55 -16.09
CA ASN A 163 -20.36 16.23 -17.41
C ASN A 163 -20.40 14.74 -17.73
N VAL A 164 -20.52 13.89 -16.71
CA VAL A 164 -20.85 12.47 -16.86
C VAL A 164 -22.10 12.19 -16.03
N TYR A 165 -23.09 11.55 -16.63
CA TYR A 165 -24.35 11.23 -15.96
C TYR A 165 -24.78 9.81 -16.32
N ALA A 166 -25.17 9.03 -15.32
CA ALA A 166 -25.88 7.78 -15.53
C ALA A 166 -27.39 8.05 -15.57
N THR A 167 -28.09 7.42 -16.50
CA THR A 167 -29.55 7.37 -16.52
C THR A 167 -29.97 5.91 -16.43
N GLU A 168 -30.54 5.55 -15.29
CA GLU A 168 -31.13 4.24 -15.08
C GLU A 168 -32.50 4.16 -15.76
N ARG A 169 -32.71 3.13 -16.57
CA ARG A 169 -34.01 2.76 -17.15
C ARG A 169 -34.33 1.33 -16.74
N GLN A 170 -35.60 0.96 -16.92
CA GLN A 170 -36.22 -0.31 -16.48
C GLN A 170 -35.41 -1.59 -16.76
N SER A 171 -34.51 -1.59 -17.75
CA SER A 171 -33.67 -2.74 -18.12
C SER A 171 -32.24 -2.36 -18.52
N ASN A 172 -31.84 -1.09 -18.37
CA ASN A 172 -30.50 -0.64 -18.74
C ASN A 172 -30.01 0.62 -18.04
N THR A 173 -28.70 0.71 -17.84
CA THR A 173 -28.01 1.97 -17.52
C THR A 173 -27.43 2.57 -18.80
N GLU A 174 -27.71 3.85 -19.04
CA GLU A 174 -27.09 4.64 -20.11
C GLU A 174 -26.13 5.69 -19.51
N PHE A 175 -24.87 5.70 -19.93
CA PHE A 175 -23.95 6.76 -19.55
C PHE A 175 -23.92 7.88 -20.60
N ASN A 176 -24.01 9.11 -20.14
CA ASN A 176 -23.98 10.31 -20.95
C ASN A 176 -22.68 11.04 -20.64
N ILE A 177 -21.81 11.23 -21.63
CA ILE A 177 -20.55 11.99 -21.46
C ILE A 177 -20.62 13.23 -22.34
N ARG A 178 -20.53 14.42 -21.73
CA ARG A 178 -20.69 15.74 -22.39
C ARG A 178 -22.00 15.87 -23.17
N GLY A 179 -23.08 15.28 -22.66
CA GLY A 179 -24.41 15.31 -23.28
C GLY A 179 -24.56 14.41 -24.51
N ILE A 180 -23.57 13.55 -24.79
CA ILE A 180 -23.65 12.55 -25.86
C ILE A 180 -23.96 11.20 -25.22
N SER A 181 -25.02 10.57 -25.69
CA SER A 181 -25.44 9.21 -25.33
C SER A 181 -25.95 8.43 -26.53
N GLY A 182 -26.13 7.12 -26.36
CA GLY A 182 -26.56 6.22 -27.42
C GLY A 182 -26.87 4.82 -26.92
N GLY A 183 -27.45 3.99 -27.80
CA GLY A 183 -27.60 2.54 -27.57
C GLY A 183 -28.75 2.10 -26.64
N SER A 184 -29.27 2.99 -25.80
CA SER A 184 -30.16 2.66 -24.68
C SER A 184 -31.60 2.22 -24.97
N ARG A 185 -32.03 2.13 -26.24
CA ARG A 185 -33.39 1.64 -26.59
C ARG A 185 -33.42 0.26 -27.22
N ASN A 186 -32.28 -0.24 -27.71
CA ASN A 186 -32.21 -1.51 -28.42
C ASN A 186 -30.84 -2.17 -28.13
N PRO A 187 -30.80 -3.38 -27.55
CA PRO A 187 -29.56 -4.11 -27.28
C PRO A 187 -28.67 -4.34 -28.52
N GLY A 188 -29.23 -4.26 -29.74
CA GLY A 188 -28.48 -4.33 -30.99
C GLY A 188 -27.81 -3.02 -31.40
N MET A 189 -28.07 -1.91 -30.72
CA MET A 189 -27.47 -0.61 -31.00
C MET A 189 -26.23 -0.36 -30.15
N SER A 190 -25.22 0.22 -30.77
CA SER A 190 -23.99 0.62 -30.09
C SER A 190 -24.26 1.74 -29.08
N THR A 191 -23.62 1.65 -27.91
CA THR A 191 -23.45 2.77 -26.99
C THR A 191 -22.56 3.86 -27.57
N ALA A 192 -22.66 5.07 -27.01
CA ALA A 192 -21.80 6.19 -27.41
C ALA A 192 -20.47 6.20 -26.66
N GLU A 193 -20.42 5.56 -25.50
CA GLU A 193 -19.31 5.35 -24.59
C GLU A 193 -18.84 3.89 -24.60
N GLY A 194 -17.53 3.69 -24.45
CA GLY A 194 -16.94 2.36 -24.30
C GLY A 194 -16.56 2.11 -22.85
N ILE A 195 -16.94 0.95 -22.32
CA ILE A 195 -16.55 0.53 -20.96
C ILE A 195 -15.52 -0.60 -21.06
N TYR A 196 -14.45 -0.46 -20.29
CA TYR A 196 -13.29 -1.36 -20.29
C TYR A 196 -12.98 -1.84 -18.89
N ILE A 197 -12.61 -3.10 -18.74
CA ILE A 197 -12.03 -3.65 -17.51
C ILE A 197 -10.63 -4.13 -17.85
N ASP A 198 -9.62 -3.56 -17.20
CA ASP A 198 -8.19 -3.84 -17.43
C ASP A 198 -7.81 -3.83 -18.92
N GLY A 199 -8.43 -2.91 -19.67
CA GLY A 199 -8.17 -2.70 -21.09
C GLY A 199 -8.99 -3.58 -22.06
N VAL A 200 -9.80 -4.51 -21.56
CA VAL A 200 -10.71 -5.35 -22.35
C VAL A 200 -12.07 -4.67 -22.46
N ILE A 201 -12.61 -4.57 -23.68
CA ILE A 201 -13.93 -3.98 -23.93
C ILE A 201 -15.05 -4.91 -23.43
N MET A 202 -15.98 -4.37 -22.64
CA MET A 202 -17.10 -5.14 -22.10
C MET A 202 -18.31 -5.21 -23.05
N GLY A 203 -18.36 -4.34 -24.07
CA GLY A 203 -19.44 -4.32 -25.04
C GLY A 203 -20.65 -3.55 -24.53
N ASP A 204 -21.70 -4.26 -24.11
CA ASP A 204 -22.96 -3.67 -23.62
C ASP A 204 -22.86 -3.41 -22.09
N PRO A 205 -23.06 -2.16 -21.63
CA PRO A 205 -23.09 -1.80 -20.21
C PRO A 205 -24.03 -2.66 -19.35
N ASN A 206 -25.08 -3.23 -19.93
CA ASN A 206 -26.05 -4.06 -19.21
C ASN A 206 -25.47 -5.41 -18.75
N PHE A 207 -24.40 -5.89 -19.39
CA PHE A 207 -23.66 -7.07 -18.91
C PHE A 207 -22.61 -6.71 -17.85
N ILE A 208 -22.41 -5.42 -17.61
CA ILE A 208 -21.48 -4.90 -16.61
C ILE A 208 -22.27 -4.74 -15.31
N VAL A 209 -22.55 -5.87 -14.66
CA VAL A 209 -22.75 -5.88 -13.20
C VAL A 209 -21.36 -5.82 -12.54
N ALA A 210 -20.51 -4.90 -12.99
CA ALA A 210 -19.19 -4.73 -12.42
C ALA A 210 -19.33 -3.75 -11.27
N ASP A 211 -19.63 -4.31 -10.10
CA ASP A 211 -19.57 -3.51 -8.89
C ASP A 211 -18.14 -2.99 -8.71
N VAL A 212 -18.02 -1.70 -8.40
CA VAL A 212 -16.72 -1.03 -8.24
C VAL A 212 -16.04 -1.39 -6.90
N ILE A 213 -16.58 -2.39 -6.21
CA ILE A 213 -16.29 -2.77 -4.83
C ILE A 213 -14.85 -3.25 -4.64
N GLU A 214 -14.10 -3.53 -5.71
CA GLU A 214 -12.65 -3.79 -5.62
C GLU A 214 -11.83 -3.23 -6.81
N MET A 215 -12.02 -1.95 -7.07
CA MET A 215 -11.21 -1.23 -8.07
C MET A 215 -10.00 -0.55 -7.43
N GLU A 216 -8.86 -0.60 -8.11
CA GLU A 216 -7.74 0.30 -7.81
C GLU A 216 -8.15 1.74 -8.14
N ARG A 217 -8.84 1.91 -9.27
CA ARG A 217 -9.44 3.18 -9.70
C ARG A 217 -10.40 2.97 -10.88
N VAL A 218 -11.24 3.98 -11.11
CA VAL A 218 -12.05 4.12 -12.33
C VAL A 218 -11.69 5.42 -13.03
N GLU A 219 -11.36 5.33 -14.31
CA GLU A 219 -10.93 6.46 -15.15
C GLU A 219 -12.03 6.82 -16.14
N PHE A 220 -12.48 8.07 -16.11
CA PHE A 220 -13.46 8.64 -17.03
C PHE A 220 -12.75 9.52 -18.04
N LEU A 221 -12.63 9.06 -19.28
CA LEU A 221 -12.05 9.80 -20.40
C LEU A 221 -13.18 10.51 -21.14
N ARG A 222 -13.17 11.85 -21.11
CA ARG A 222 -14.25 12.67 -21.64
C ARG A 222 -13.94 13.17 -23.04
N GLY A 223 -14.80 12.83 -23.99
CA GLY A 223 -14.65 13.14 -25.41
C GLY A 223 -14.06 11.98 -26.21
N PRO A 224 -14.09 12.06 -27.55
CA PRO A 224 -13.83 10.92 -28.42
C PRO A 224 -12.49 10.21 -28.15
N GLN A 225 -12.52 8.88 -27.97
CA GLN A 225 -11.34 8.03 -27.72
C GLN A 225 -11.10 6.94 -28.78
N GLY A 226 -11.59 7.15 -30.01
CA GLY A 226 -11.63 6.12 -31.05
C GLY A 226 -10.29 5.49 -31.42
N THR A 227 -9.17 6.21 -31.28
CA THR A 227 -7.84 5.72 -31.66
C THR A 227 -7.26 4.71 -30.67
N LEU A 228 -7.49 4.89 -29.36
CA LEU A 228 -6.87 4.06 -28.31
C LEU A 228 -7.83 3.03 -27.72
N PHE A 229 -9.12 3.29 -27.80
CA PHE A 229 -10.16 2.45 -27.20
C PHE A 229 -11.06 1.81 -28.28
N GLY A 230 -11.09 2.33 -29.50
CA GLY A 230 -11.74 1.69 -30.64
C GLY A 230 -13.22 2.03 -30.75
N ARG A 231 -14.05 1.02 -31.05
CA ARG A 231 -15.48 1.22 -31.31
C ARG A 231 -16.21 1.79 -30.09
N ASN A 232 -17.33 2.47 -30.33
CA ASN A 232 -18.27 2.93 -29.31
C ASN A 232 -17.70 4.00 -28.35
N THR A 233 -16.63 4.72 -28.71
CA THR A 233 -16.06 5.78 -27.84
C THR A 233 -16.23 7.18 -28.40
N VAL A 234 -17.43 7.49 -28.91
CA VAL A 234 -17.74 8.81 -29.49
C VAL A 234 -17.90 9.86 -28.38
N SER A 235 -18.61 9.51 -27.30
CA SER A 235 -18.76 10.37 -26.12
C SER A 235 -17.55 10.31 -25.19
N GLY A 236 -16.89 9.16 -25.13
CA GLY A 236 -15.73 8.92 -24.28
C GLY A 236 -15.49 7.44 -23.98
N ALA A 237 -14.70 7.19 -22.94
CA ALA A 237 -14.46 5.85 -22.42
C ALA A 237 -14.44 5.84 -20.89
N ILE A 238 -14.93 4.76 -20.29
CA ILE A 238 -14.85 4.48 -18.86
C ILE A 238 -13.95 3.25 -18.69
N ASN A 239 -12.88 3.39 -17.94
CA ASN A 239 -11.87 2.35 -17.78
C ASN A 239 -11.75 1.96 -16.30
N LEU A 240 -12.15 0.73 -15.99
CA LEU A 240 -12.09 0.13 -14.67
C LEU A 240 -10.75 -0.60 -14.53
N ILE A 241 -9.98 -0.23 -13.52
CA ILE A 241 -8.68 -0.84 -13.23
C ILE A 241 -8.79 -1.61 -11.93
N THR A 242 -8.59 -2.93 -12.00
CA THR A 242 -8.68 -3.81 -10.82
C THR A 242 -7.41 -3.74 -9.98
N VAL A 243 -7.54 -4.08 -8.69
CA VAL A 243 -6.39 -4.15 -7.79
C VAL A 243 -5.49 -5.32 -8.18
N LYS A 244 -4.24 -5.04 -8.56
CA LYS A 244 -3.26 -6.06 -8.92
C LYS A 244 -2.68 -6.78 -7.69
N PRO A 245 -2.23 -8.05 -7.83
CA PRO A 245 -1.45 -8.73 -6.80
C PRO A 245 -0.15 -8.00 -6.46
N THR A 246 0.25 -8.00 -5.18
CA THR A 246 1.47 -7.34 -4.68
C THR A 246 2.40 -8.33 -3.96
N PRO A 247 3.68 -8.01 -3.74
CA PRO A 247 4.58 -8.87 -2.95
C PRO A 247 4.29 -8.89 -1.44
N ILE A 248 3.26 -8.17 -0.97
CA ILE A 248 2.98 -7.99 0.46
C ILE A 248 1.79 -8.86 0.86
N ASN A 249 2.00 -9.79 1.78
CA ASN A 249 0.91 -10.58 2.35
C ASN A 249 -0.03 -9.66 3.14
N ARG A 250 -1.30 -9.60 2.72
CA ARG A 250 -2.32 -8.75 3.34
C ARG A 250 -3.68 -9.37 3.15
N ALA A 251 -4.49 -9.41 4.20
CA ALA A 251 -5.91 -9.71 4.11
C ALA A 251 -6.72 -8.50 4.58
N SER A 252 -7.91 -8.32 4.02
CA SER A 252 -8.87 -7.32 4.43
C SER A 252 -10.26 -7.96 4.45
N ILE A 253 -11.03 -7.63 5.49
CA ILE A 253 -12.44 -7.95 5.58
C ILE A 253 -13.17 -6.65 5.94
N PHE A 254 -14.28 -6.41 5.25
CA PHE A 254 -15.13 -5.24 5.44
C PHE A 254 -16.57 -5.72 5.57
N ILE A 255 -17.24 -5.24 6.62
CA ILE A 255 -18.63 -5.59 6.94
C ILE A 255 -19.35 -4.28 7.19
N GLU A 256 -20.45 -4.08 6.48
CA GLU A 256 -21.31 -2.92 6.62
C GLU A 256 -22.77 -3.37 6.68
N THR A 257 -23.52 -2.77 7.59
CA THR A 257 -24.94 -3.03 7.80
C THR A 257 -25.67 -1.70 7.88
N GLY A 258 -26.90 -1.67 7.36
CA GLY A 258 -27.70 -0.46 7.27
C GLY A 258 -29.19 -0.72 7.42
N GLN A 259 -29.98 0.29 7.07
CA GLN A 259 -31.45 0.18 7.07
C GLN A 259 -31.94 -0.64 5.87
N MET A 260 -33.20 -1.08 5.91
CA MET A 260 -33.87 -1.79 4.80
C MET A 260 -33.11 -3.04 4.31
N GLY A 261 -32.67 -3.87 5.27
CA GLY A 261 -31.98 -5.12 4.96
C GLY A 261 -30.59 -4.95 4.33
N TYR A 262 -30.05 -3.71 4.30
CA TYR A 262 -28.74 -3.43 3.75
C TYR A 262 -27.65 -4.20 4.48
N GLN A 263 -26.96 -5.08 3.75
CA GLN A 263 -25.82 -5.84 4.23
C GLN A 263 -24.77 -5.96 3.13
N LYS A 264 -23.55 -5.56 3.44
CA LYS A 264 -22.40 -5.65 2.52
C LYS A 264 -21.25 -6.33 3.23
N LEU A 265 -20.74 -7.39 2.62
CA LEU A 265 -19.55 -8.12 3.06
C LEU A 265 -18.54 -8.08 1.92
N LYS A 266 -17.31 -7.66 2.19
CA LYS A 266 -16.20 -7.72 1.24
C LYS A 266 -15.01 -8.39 1.91
N GLY A 267 -14.34 -9.28 1.18
CA GLY A 267 -13.12 -9.94 1.59
C GLY A 267 -12.08 -9.86 0.48
N SER A 268 -10.83 -9.63 0.85
CA SER A 268 -9.72 -9.80 -0.08
C SER A 268 -8.48 -10.31 0.63
N ALA A 269 -7.68 -11.10 -0.07
CA ALA A 269 -6.43 -11.63 0.42
C ALA A 269 -5.39 -11.56 -0.71
N ASN A 270 -4.22 -11.05 -0.38
CA ASN A 270 -3.04 -11.02 -1.23
C ASN A 270 -1.97 -11.92 -0.62
N TYR A 271 -1.37 -12.77 -1.44
CA TYR A 271 -0.39 -13.75 -1.02
C TYR A 271 0.82 -13.78 -1.96
N LYS A 272 2.02 -13.64 -1.39
CA LYS A 272 3.30 -13.84 -2.04
C LYS A 272 3.62 -15.32 -2.05
N ILE A 273 3.51 -15.94 -3.22
CA ILE A 273 3.82 -17.36 -3.44
C ILE A 273 5.34 -17.54 -3.56
N SER A 274 6.03 -16.61 -4.22
CA SER A 274 7.51 -16.56 -4.33
C SER A 274 8.00 -15.13 -4.53
N ASP A 275 9.31 -14.92 -4.69
CA ASP A 275 9.91 -13.60 -4.98
C ASP A 275 9.44 -12.96 -6.29
N LYS A 276 8.77 -13.71 -7.17
CA LYS A 276 8.27 -13.20 -8.46
C LYS A 276 6.82 -13.54 -8.75
N ILE A 277 6.18 -14.34 -7.89
CA ILE A 277 4.81 -14.82 -8.12
C ILE A 277 3.95 -14.39 -6.94
N TYR A 278 2.87 -13.69 -7.27
CA TYR A 278 1.92 -13.13 -6.32
C TYR A 278 0.51 -13.48 -6.77
N SER A 279 -0.39 -13.71 -5.82
CA SER A 279 -1.79 -13.93 -6.07
C SER A 279 -2.64 -12.99 -5.23
N ARG A 280 -3.81 -12.66 -5.77
CA ARG A 280 -4.86 -11.94 -5.07
C ARG A 280 -6.18 -12.66 -5.30
N VAL A 281 -6.95 -12.83 -4.24
CA VAL A 281 -8.31 -13.35 -4.29
C VAL A 281 -9.19 -12.38 -3.55
N SER A 282 -10.37 -12.13 -4.10
CA SER A 282 -11.35 -11.22 -3.54
C SER A 282 -12.75 -11.68 -3.84
N GLY A 283 -13.69 -11.19 -3.05
CA GLY A 283 -15.10 -11.45 -3.23
C GLY A 283 -15.91 -10.50 -2.37
N TYR A 284 -17.15 -10.31 -2.74
CA TYR A 284 -18.09 -9.54 -1.96
C TYR A 284 -19.50 -10.12 -2.09
N SER A 285 -20.35 -9.74 -1.16
CA SER A 285 -21.77 -10.03 -1.12
C SER A 285 -22.49 -8.74 -0.75
N PHE A 286 -23.56 -8.44 -1.46
CA PHE A 286 -24.37 -7.25 -1.25
C PHE A 286 -25.85 -7.63 -1.26
N ASN A 287 -26.59 -7.17 -0.26
CA ASN A 287 -28.03 -7.33 -0.18
C ASN A 287 -28.69 -6.00 0.23
N TYR A 288 -29.80 -5.67 -0.42
CA TYR A 288 -30.60 -4.49 -0.12
C TYR A 288 -32.05 -4.70 -0.56
N ASP A 289 -33.01 -4.49 0.35
CA ASP A 289 -34.42 -4.81 0.09
C ASP A 289 -35.08 -3.80 -0.86
N GLY A 290 -34.48 -2.62 -1.04
CA GLY A 290 -35.00 -1.57 -1.90
C GLY A 290 -36.31 -0.94 -1.40
N TYR A 291 -36.79 0.06 -2.12
CA TYR A 291 -38.00 0.81 -1.77
C TYR A 291 -39.28 0.21 -2.35
N LEU A 292 -39.17 -0.68 -3.34
CA LEU A 292 -40.29 -1.27 -4.05
C LEU A 292 -40.67 -2.59 -3.39
N LYS A 293 -41.91 -2.71 -2.92
CA LYS A 293 -42.46 -3.98 -2.45
C LYS A 293 -43.14 -4.70 -3.59
N ASN A 294 -42.74 -5.95 -3.83
CA ASN A 294 -43.55 -6.83 -4.68
C ASN A 294 -44.85 -7.16 -3.93
N ALA A 295 -45.98 -6.75 -4.50
CA ALA A 295 -47.31 -6.92 -3.91
C ALA A 295 -48.06 -8.16 -4.45
N PHE A 296 -47.41 -8.96 -5.30
CA PHE A 296 -47.98 -10.14 -5.96
C PHE A 296 -47.07 -11.36 -5.79
#